data_AF-A0A2W2H6D2-F1
#
_entry.id   AF-A0A2W2H6D2-F1
#
_cell.length_a   1.000
_cell.length_b   1.000
_cell.length_c   1.000
_cell.angle_alpha   90.00
_cell.angle_beta   90.00
_cell.angle_gamma   90.00
#
_symmetry.space_group_name_H-M   'P 1'
#
loop_
_entity.id
_entity.type
_entity.pdbx_description
1 polymer ?
#
loop_
_entity_poly.entity_id
_entity_poly.type
_entity_poly.pdbx_seq_one_letter_code
_entity_poly.pdbx_strand_id
1 'polypeptide(L)' 'MVGPDEGRASLDEPHVPGVGLLGMRERVTALGGTLTAGPRPEGGFSGRAALPAPVFEEAR' A
#
# COMPACT_ATOMS: atom_id res chain seq x y z
N MET A 1 -12.64 -23.23 18.05
CA MET A 1 -11.74 -22.10 18.32
C MET A 1 -10.89 -21.89 17.08
N VAL A 2 -11.32 -21.01 16.18
CA VAL A 2 -10.46 -20.55 15.07
C VAL A 2 -9.38 -19.69 15.71
N GLY A 3 -8.11 -20.09 15.59
CA GLY A 3 -6.99 -19.29 16.10
C GLY A 3 -6.93 -17.92 15.39
N PRO A 4 -6.28 -16.90 15.99
CA PRO A 4 -6.14 -15.62 15.31
C PRO A 4 -5.45 -15.84 13.97
N ASP A 5 -6.09 -15.37 12.90
CA ASP A 5 -5.51 -15.28 11.57
C ASP A 5 -4.34 -14.28 11.62
N GLU A 6 -3.18 -14.75 12.09
CA GLU A 6 -1.94 -14.01 11.99
C GLU A 6 -1.58 -14.00 10.51
N GLY A 7 -2.06 -12.97 9.79
CA GLY A 7 -1.72 -12.68 8.39
C GLY A 7 -0.21 -12.45 8.22
N ARG A 8 0.58 -13.51 8.35
CA ARG A 8 2.00 -13.55 8.08
C ARG A 8 2.13 -13.47 6.58
N ALA A 9 2.53 -12.31 6.08
CA ALA A 9 2.98 -12.19 4.69
C ALA A 9 4.17 -13.13 4.52
N SER A 10 3.97 -14.23 3.79
CA SER A 10 5.03 -15.16 3.42
C SER A 10 6.10 -14.37 2.67
N LEU A 11 7.32 -14.37 3.19
CA LEU A 11 8.45 -13.63 2.63
C LEU A 11 8.94 -14.23 1.30
N ASP A 12 8.56 -15.47 1.00
CA ASP A 12 9.03 -16.27 -0.13
C ASP A 12 8.00 -16.41 -1.27
N GLU A 13 6.76 -15.95 -1.08
CA GLU A 13 5.69 -16.13 -2.07
C GLU A 13 5.39 -14.80 -2.76
N PRO A 14 5.34 -14.75 -4.11
CA PRO A 14 4.97 -13.54 -4.82
C PRO A 14 3.59 -13.11 -4.34
N HIS A 15 3.54 -12.03 -3.57
CA HIS A 15 2.30 -11.47 -3.06
C HIS A 15 1.47 -10.97 -4.24
N VAL A 16 0.57 -11.83 -4.75
CA VAL A 16 -0.43 -11.41 -5.74
C VAL A 16 -1.27 -10.35 -5.04
N PRO A 17 -1.31 -9.11 -5.56
CA PRO A 17 -2.08 -8.06 -4.93
C PRO A 17 -3.53 -8.52 -4.86
N GLY A 18 -4.07 -8.68 -3.64
CA GLY A 18 -5.50 -8.89 -3.48
C GLY A 18 -6.27 -7.71 -4.09
N VAL A 19 -7.56 -7.92 -4.41
CA VAL A 19 -8.42 -6.92 -5.07
C VAL A 19 -8.36 -5.55 -4.38
N GLY A 20 -8.18 -5.51 -3.05
CA GLY A 20 -8.01 -4.27 -2.30
C GLY A 20 -6.77 -3.46 -2.68
N LEU A 21 -5.60 -4.10 -2.85
CA LEU A 21 -4.35 -3.43 -3.25
C LEU A 21 -4.38 -3.01 -4.72
N LEU A 22 -5.02 -3.80 -5.58
CA LEU A 22 -5.25 -3.42 -6.98
C LEU A 22 -6.08 -2.14 -7.05
N GLY A 23 -7.23 -2.11 -6.38
CA GLY A 23 -8.09 -0.91 -6.34
C GLY A 23 -7.41 0.30 -5.70
N MET A 24 -6.56 0.10 -4.68
CA MET A 24 -5.76 1.19 -4.13
C MET A 24 -4.72 1.72 -5.13
N ARG A 25 -4.07 0.84 -5.90
CA ARG A 25 -3.11 1.24 -6.94
C ARG A 25 -3.80 2.08 -8.01
N GLU A 26 -4.94 1.61 -8.50
CA GLU A 26 -5.77 2.33 -9.48
C GLU A 26 -6.10 3.74 -8.99
N ARG A 27 -6.58 3.88 -7.74
CA ARG A 27 -6.92 5.19 -7.15
C ARG A 27 -5.71 6.10 -6.97
N VAL A 28 -4.59 5.57 -6.48
CA VAL A 28 -3.37 6.36 -6.28
C VAL A 28 -2.82 6.84 -7.63
N THR A 29 -2.81 5.97 -8.64
CA THR A 29 -2.40 6.34 -10.00
C THR A 29 -3.35 7.36 -10.63
N ALA A 30 -4.66 7.24 -10.43
CA ALA A 30 -5.63 8.22 -10.91
C ALA A 30 -5.40 9.63 -10.33
N LEU A 31 -4.83 9.72 -9.12
CA LEU A 31 -4.44 10.98 -8.49
C LEU A 31 -3.01 11.45 -8.86
N GLY A 32 -2.35 10.79 -9.81
CA GLY A 32 -0.98 11.11 -10.22
C GLY A 32 0.09 10.67 -9.20
N GLY A 33 -0.26 9.75 -8.30
CA GLY A 33 0.65 9.23 -7.28
C GLY A 33 1.24 7.85 -7.59
N THR A 34 1.97 7.32 -6.61
CA THR A 34 2.57 5.98 -6.64
C THR A 34 2.27 5.17 -5.39
N LEU A 35 2.06 3.86 -5.54
CA LEU A 35 1.79 2.92 -4.44
C LEU A 35 2.80 1.77 -4.43
N THR A 36 3.49 1.61 -3.31
CA THR A 36 4.34 0.44 -2.99
C THR A 36 3.69 -0.33 -1.86
N ALA A 37 3.53 -1.64 -2.01
CA ALA A 37 3.00 -2.48 -0.97
C ALA A 37 3.70 -3.84 -0.97
N GLY A 38 4.04 -4.35 0.21
CA GLY A 38 4.76 -5.61 0.34
C GLY A 38 5.18 -5.91 1.79
N PRO A 39 5.72 -7.12 2.02
CA PRO A 39 6.24 -7.50 3.33
C PRO A 39 7.44 -6.63 3.74
N ARG A 40 7.66 -6.48 5.05
CA ARG A 40 8.85 -5.79 5.59
C ARG A 40 9.95 -6.78 5.99
N PRO A 41 11.24 -6.37 5.93
CA PRO A 41 12.36 -7.20 6.36
C PRO A 41 12.25 -7.67 7.82
N GLU A 42 11.82 -6.78 8.71
CA GLU A 42 11.53 -7.06 10.13
C GLU A 42 10.19 -7.78 10.38
N GLY A 43 9.47 -8.17 9.32
CA GLY A 43 8.19 -8.85 9.37
C GLY A 43 6.97 -7.93 9.29
N GLY A 44 5.82 -8.56 8.99
CA GLY A 44 4.56 -7.89 8.74
C GLY A 44 4.48 -7.29 7.33
N PHE A 45 3.43 -6.49 7.08
CA PHE A 45 3.12 -5.89 5.79
C PHE A 45 3.20 -4.36 5.85
N SER A 46 3.66 -3.73 4.78
CA SER A 46 3.69 -2.28 4.63
C SER A 46 3.05 -1.83 3.33
N GLY A 47 2.31 -0.72 3.40
CA GLY A 47 1.82 0.03 2.25
C GLY A 47 2.28 1.48 2.35
N ARG A 48 2.83 2.02 1.26
CA ARG A 48 3.27 3.41 1.13
C ARG A 48 2.67 3.99 -0.14
N ALA A 49 1.82 5.01 0.01
CA ALA A 49 1.33 5.83 -1.07
C ALA A 49 2.03 7.20 -1.05
N ALA A 50 2.50 7.66 -2.21
CA ALA A 50 2.95 9.02 -2.41
C ALA A 50 1.98 9.72 -3.37
N LEU A 51 1.47 10.88 -2.97
CA LEU A 51 0.53 11.67 -3.74
C LEU A 51 1.10 13.07 -3.97
N PRO A 52 0.81 13.71 -5.12
CA PRO A 52 1.07 15.12 -5.30
C PRO A 52 0.39 15.95 -4.21
N ALA A 53 1.15 16.83 -3.55
CA ALA A 53 0.60 17.79 -2.62
C ALA A 53 0.14 19.05 -3.41
N PRO A 54 -0.95 19.71 -2.99
CA PRO A 54 -1.29 21.01 -3.56
C PRO A 54 -0.15 21.99 -3.30
N VAL A 55 0.16 22.81 -4.32
CA VAL A 55 0.95 24.01 -4.08
C VAL A 55 0.05 24.99 -3.35
N PHE A 56 0.37 25.28 -2.09
CA PHE A 56 -0.26 26.39 -1.40
C PHE A 56 0.40 27.65 -1.94
N GLU A 57 -0.24 28.31 -2.90
CA GLU A 57 0.15 29.68 -3.23
C GLU A 57 -0.09 30.52 -1.98
N GLU A 58 0.98 31.14 -1.48
CA GLU A 58 0.91 32.07 -0.36
C GLU A 58 -0.12 33.14 -0.72
N ALA A 59 -1.22 33.19 0.03
CA ALA A 59 -2.26 34.19 -0.17
C ALA A 59 -1.61 35.57 -0.02
N ARG A 60 -1.37 36.23 -1.16
CA ARG A 60 -0.87 37.59 -1.22
C ARG A 60 -1.94 38.58 -0.79
#